data_AF-A0A852TRR6-F1
#
_entry.id   AF-A0A852TRR6-F1
#
_cell.length_a   1.000
_cell.length_b   1.000
_cell.length_c   1.000
_cell.angle_alpha   90.00
_cell.angle_beta   90.00
_cell.angle_gamma   90.00
#
_symmetry.space_group_name_H-M   'P 1'
#
loop_
_entity.id
_entity.type
_entity.pdbx_description
1 polymer ?
#
loop_
_entity_poly.entity_id
_entity_poly.type
_entity_poly.pdbx_seq_one_letter_code
_entity_poly.pdbx_strand_id
1 'polypeptide(L)'
;MSTTPTATAETVWTDGPDGYALALDGRTLVCRGAKGRRLKSVPKKVRDSAEAERLLGLAQWLQRHDRECRKRVESWMLGALPVPAALLAEVWPDPSWRALLENLFVVPAEGGDGGFLRGIGDDGRIDAETAWLGAERVVISHPVLIDDLDDVREFALELGIEQGVPQLTREVHRKPGGLAAEARRVADYADGEFEALREATGRAQRGGFAVRGGYAVCRAVDAGRSVQARYWIGSDAPEYRAFTGDLVWVDADERPLPLREVGPVAWSEGVRMAEMIYTGRTAAEEDQA
;
A
#
# COMPACT_ATOMS: atom_id res chain seq x y z
N MET A 1 -20.71 0.59 -23.75
CA MET A 1 -20.39 -0.86 -23.68
C MET A 1 -20.91 -1.37 -22.36
N SER A 2 -21.56 -2.53 -22.36
CA SER A 2 -22.33 -3.04 -21.23
C SER A 2 -21.41 -3.32 -20.03
N THR A 3 -21.59 -2.57 -18.95
CA THR A 3 -21.05 -2.89 -17.63
C THR A 3 -21.59 -4.26 -17.23
N THR A 4 -20.75 -5.27 -17.33
CA THR A 4 -21.06 -6.58 -16.75
C THR A 4 -21.03 -6.38 -15.23
N PRO A 5 -22.14 -6.61 -14.52
CA PRO A 5 -22.12 -6.48 -13.07
C PRO A 5 -21.09 -7.45 -12.52
N THR A 6 -20.21 -6.95 -11.65
CA THR A 6 -19.30 -7.76 -10.83
C THR A 6 -20.10 -8.91 -10.26
N ALA A 7 -19.86 -10.12 -10.78
CA ALA A 7 -20.57 -11.31 -10.33
C ALA A 7 -20.31 -11.44 -8.83
N THR A 8 -21.34 -11.23 -8.02
CA THR A 8 -21.33 -11.55 -6.60
C THR A 8 -20.95 -13.03 -6.52
N ALA A 9 -19.73 -13.33 -6.09
CA ALA A 9 -19.22 -14.69 -6.09
C ALA A 9 -20.21 -15.58 -5.33
N GLU A 10 -20.80 -16.55 -6.05
CA GLU A 10 -21.81 -17.42 -5.46
C GLU A 10 -21.19 -18.18 -4.29
N THR A 11 -21.85 -18.14 -3.13
CA THR A 11 -21.36 -18.82 -1.93
C THR A 11 -21.36 -20.33 -2.15
N VAL A 12 -20.16 -20.92 -2.21
CA VAL A 12 -19.99 -22.37 -2.40
C VAL A 12 -20.18 -23.09 -1.07
N TRP A 13 -21.26 -23.86 -0.96
CA TRP A 13 -21.60 -24.62 0.25
C TRP A 13 -20.98 -26.01 0.25
N THR A 14 -20.38 -26.39 1.38
CA THR A 14 -19.87 -27.74 1.66
C THR A 14 -20.72 -28.38 2.76
N ASP A 15 -21.00 -29.67 2.62
CA ASP A 15 -21.74 -30.42 3.64
C ASP A 15 -20.93 -30.50 4.94
N GLY A 16 -21.62 -30.34 6.06
CA GLY A 16 -21.09 -30.41 7.41
C GLY A 16 -21.87 -31.41 8.27
N PRO A 17 -21.52 -31.53 9.57
CA PRO A 17 -22.18 -32.47 10.47
C PRO A 17 -23.65 -32.13 10.68
N ASP A 18 -24.45 -33.12 11.08
CA ASP A 18 -25.85 -32.98 11.52
C ASP A 18 -26.79 -32.25 10.52
N GLY A 19 -26.55 -32.40 9.21
CA GLY A 19 -27.37 -31.78 8.17
C GLY A 19 -27.16 -30.27 8.04
N TYR A 20 -26.10 -29.72 8.62
CA TYR A 20 -25.65 -28.37 8.34
C TYR A 20 -24.79 -28.34 7.07
N ALA A 21 -24.73 -27.18 6.42
CA ALA A 21 -23.72 -26.89 5.42
C ALA A 21 -22.97 -25.61 5.80
N LEU A 22 -21.69 -25.57 5.47
CA LEU A 22 -20.76 -24.48 5.77
C LEU A 22 -20.25 -23.86 4.47
N ALA A 23 -19.89 -22.58 4.54
CA ALA A 23 -19.25 -21.88 3.43
C ALA A 23 -18.42 -20.70 3.96
N LEU A 24 -17.66 -20.07 3.07
CA LEU A 24 -17.13 -18.73 3.29
C LEU A 24 -17.99 -17.71 2.53
N ASP A 25 -18.47 -16.70 3.26
CA ASP A 25 -18.98 -15.47 2.68
C ASP A 25 -17.87 -14.42 2.80
N GLY A 26 -17.15 -14.22 1.70
CA GLY A 26 -15.85 -13.56 1.71
C GLY A 26 -14.86 -14.31 2.59
N ARG A 27 -14.53 -13.73 3.76
CA ARG A 27 -13.60 -14.32 4.75
C ARG A 27 -14.31 -14.83 6.00
N THR A 28 -15.64 -14.79 6.02
CA THR A 28 -16.45 -15.13 7.19
C THR A 28 -17.03 -16.53 7.05
N LEU A 29 -16.80 -17.38 8.05
CA LEU A 29 -17.45 -18.69 8.12
C LEU A 29 -18.96 -18.51 8.34
N VAL A 30 -19.76 -19.07 7.44
CA VAL A 30 -21.22 -19.02 7.50
C VAL A 30 -21.79 -20.43 7.46
N CYS A 31 -23.02 -20.58 7.97
CA CYS A 31 -23.68 -21.87 8.10
C CYS A 31 -25.14 -21.76 7.66
N ARG A 32 -25.65 -22.81 7.03
CA ARG A 32 -27.09 -23.02 6.80
C ARG A 32 -27.54 -24.35 7.41
N GLY A 33 -28.75 -24.39 7.93
CA GLY A 33 -29.34 -25.62 8.50
C GLY A 33 -29.93 -26.54 7.43
N ALA A 34 -30.46 -27.70 7.87
CA ALA A 34 -31.03 -28.74 7.00
C ALA A 34 -32.15 -28.27 6.04
N LYS A 35 -32.83 -27.17 6.37
CA LYS A 35 -33.84 -26.53 5.49
C LYS A 35 -33.25 -25.53 4.49
N GLY A 36 -31.93 -25.49 4.33
CA GLY A 36 -31.21 -24.58 3.42
C GLY A 36 -31.10 -23.13 3.89
N ARG A 37 -31.73 -22.75 5.01
CA ARG A 37 -31.72 -21.35 5.51
C ARG A 37 -30.41 -21.01 6.21
N ARG A 38 -29.76 -19.92 5.79
CA ARG A 38 -28.58 -19.33 6.46
C ARG A 38 -28.93 -18.93 7.89
N LEU A 39 -28.06 -19.29 8.82
CA LEU A 39 -28.19 -19.00 10.24
C LEU A 39 -27.50 -17.70 10.61
N LYS A 40 -27.94 -17.08 11.71
CA LYS A 40 -27.31 -15.87 12.27
C LYS A 40 -25.91 -16.12 12.83
N SER A 41 -25.65 -17.35 13.27
CA SER A 41 -24.35 -17.75 13.81
C SER A 41 -24.09 -19.22 13.48
N VAL A 42 -22.80 -19.56 13.39
CA VAL A 42 -22.35 -20.96 13.25
C VAL A 42 -22.43 -21.64 14.62
N PRO A 43 -23.25 -22.70 14.79
CA PRO A 43 -23.34 -23.43 16.06
C PRO A 43 -21.99 -24.00 16.48
N LYS A 44 -21.71 -24.05 17.79
CA LYS A 44 -20.41 -24.49 18.33
C LYS A 44 -19.97 -25.87 17.82
N LYS A 45 -20.86 -26.86 17.88
CA LYS A 45 -20.59 -28.22 17.39
C LYS A 45 -20.21 -28.31 15.91
N VAL A 46 -20.67 -27.35 15.10
CA VAL A 46 -20.37 -27.26 13.67
C VAL A 46 -19.08 -26.47 13.45
N ARG A 47 -18.85 -25.43 14.27
CA ARG A 47 -17.62 -24.64 14.24
C ARG A 47 -16.37 -25.44 14.60
N ASP A 48 -16.51 -26.42 15.50
CA ASP A 48 -15.42 -27.27 15.96
C ASP A 48 -15.23 -28.51 15.06
N SER A 49 -15.89 -28.57 13.88
CA SER A 49 -15.79 -29.68 12.94
C SER A 49 -14.58 -29.51 12.00
N ALA A 50 -14.15 -30.63 11.39
CA ALA A 50 -13.04 -30.63 10.43
C ALA A 50 -13.33 -29.76 9.19
N GLU A 51 -14.58 -29.66 8.76
CA GLU A 51 -15.03 -28.83 7.64
C GLU A 51 -14.84 -27.34 7.96
N ALA A 52 -15.24 -26.93 9.16
CA ALA A 52 -15.06 -25.56 9.61
C ALA A 52 -13.56 -25.23 9.76
N GLU A 53 -12.75 -26.16 10.28
CA GLU A 53 -11.30 -25.98 10.37
C GLU A 53 -10.66 -25.78 9.00
N ARG A 54 -11.03 -26.58 7.99
CA ARG A 54 -10.55 -26.41 6.60
C ARG A 54 -10.93 -25.05 6.01
N LEU A 55 -12.18 -24.63 6.17
CA LEU A 55 -12.67 -23.35 5.67
C LEU A 55 -12.00 -22.16 6.38
N LEU A 56 -11.79 -22.26 7.70
CA LEU A 56 -11.07 -21.23 8.46
C LEU A 56 -9.59 -21.17 8.06
N GLY A 57 -8.97 -22.32 7.80
CA GLY A 57 -7.61 -22.39 7.24
C GLY A 57 -7.51 -21.70 5.89
N LEU A 58 -8.49 -21.94 4.99
CA LEU A 58 -8.58 -21.25 3.70
C LEU A 58 -8.79 -19.74 3.87
N ALA A 59 -9.69 -19.31 4.77
CA ALA A 59 -9.91 -17.89 5.04
C ALA A 59 -8.65 -17.18 5.54
N GLN A 60 -7.87 -17.83 6.40
CA GLN A 60 -6.57 -17.31 6.85
C GLN A 60 -5.54 -17.26 5.73
N TRP A 61 -5.52 -18.26 4.83
CA TRP A 61 -4.66 -18.25 3.66
C TRP A 61 -5.01 -17.09 2.73
N LEU A 62 -6.29 -16.87 2.42
CA LEU A 62 -6.76 -15.74 1.60
C LEU A 62 -6.37 -14.39 2.23
N GLN A 63 -6.50 -14.23 3.55
CA GLN A 63 -6.05 -13.00 4.23
C GLN A 63 -4.55 -12.75 4.10
N ARG A 64 -3.72 -13.81 4.10
CA ARG A 64 -2.28 -13.68 3.87
C ARG A 64 -1.99 -13.31 2.41
N HIS A 65 -2.70 -13.95 1.48
CA HIS A 65 -2.63 -13.65 0.05
C HIS A 65 -2.95 -12.18 -0.23
N ASP A 66 -4.05 -11.64 0.31
CA ASP A 66 -4.40 -10.23 0.14
C ASP A 66 -3.30 -9.27 0.60
N ARG A 67 -2.66 -9.58 1.73
CA ARG A 67 -1.56 -8.77 2.28
C ARG A 67 -0.33 -8.86 1.40
N GLU A 68 -0.05 -10.03 0.84
CA GLU A 68 1.07 -10.24 -0.07
C GLU A 68 0.85 -9.51 -1.41
N CYS A 69 -0.34 -9.61 -2.01
CA CYS A 69 -0.72 -8.87 -3.20
C CYS A 69 -0.57 -7.37 -2.98
N ARG A 70 -1.13 -6.83 -1.87
CA ARG A 70 -1.01 -5.41 -1.52
C ARG A 70 0.44 -4.98 -1.42
N LYS A 71 1.25 -5.72 -0.65
CA LYS A 71 2.68 -5.42 -0.49
C LYS A 71 3.41 -5.43 -1.84
N ARG A 72 3.04 -6.32 -2.76
CA ARG A 72 3.66 -6.35 -4.10
C ARG A 72 3.25 -5.15 -4.94
N VAL A 73 1.95 -4.83 -5.02
CA VAL A 73 1.46 -3.67 -5.78
C VAL A 73 2.07 -2.37 -5.25
N GLU A 74 2.13 -2.20 -3.93
CA GLU A 74 2.80 -1.06 -3.30
C GLU A 74 4.29 -1.02 -3.65
N SER A 75 4.97 -2.18 -3.72
CA SER A 75 6.38 -2.22 -4.13
C SER A 75 6.60 -1.83 -5.59
N TRP A 76 5.67 -2.15 -6.48
CA TRP A 76 5.72 -1.71 -7.88
C TRP A 76 5.58 -0.20 -7.99
N MET A 77 4.66 0.40 -7.23
CA MET A 77 4.46 1.84 -7.15
C MET A 77 5.66 2.57 -6.53
N LEU A 78 6.14 2.13 -5.37
CA LEU A 78 7.28 2.74 -4.66
C LEU A 78 8.62 2.55 -5.39
N GLY A 79 8.71 1.53 -6.23
CA GLY A 79 9.90 1.26 -7.03
C GLY A 79 9.84 1.83 -8.44
N ALA A 80 8.68 2.37 -8.86
CA ALA A 80 8.37 2.68 -10.25
C ALA A 80 8.84 1.57 -11.22
N LEU A 81 8.72 0.31 -10.80
CA LEU A 81 9.29 -0.83 -11.52
C LEU A 81 8.39 -1.16 -12.72
N PRO A 82 8.95 -1.25 -13.95
CA PRO A 82 8.16 -1.65 -15.10
C PRO A 82 7.61 -3.07 -14.94
N VAL A 83 6.29 -3.18 -14.84
CA VAL A 83 5.51 -4.41 -14.73
C VAL A 83 5.15 -4.89 -16.14
N PRO A 84 5.50 -6.14 -16.53
CA PRO A 84 5.09 -6.70 -17.81
C PRO A 84 3.56 -6.80 -17.92
N ALA A 85 3.00 -6.43 -19.07
CA ALA A 85 1.57 -6.56 -19.35
C ALA A 85 1.11 -8.02 -19.28
N ALA A 86 1.95 -8.96 -19.72
CA ALA A 86 1.70 -10.40 -19.57
C ALA A 86 1.56 -10.82 -18.09
N LEU A 87 2.33 -10.24 -17.18
CA LEU A 87 2.18 -10.52 -15.75
C LEU A 87 0.85 -9.97 -15.22
N LEU A 88 0.46 -8.77 -15.65
CA LEU A 88 -0.84 -8.20 -15.29
C LEU A 88 -1.98 -9.08 -15.81
N ALA A 89 -1.89 -9.60 -17.04
CA ALA A 89 -2.86 -10.52 -17.61
C ALA A 89 -3.02 -11.81 -16.78
N GLU A 90 -1.91 -12.39 -16.31
CA GLU A 90 -1.92 -13.60 -15.48
C GLU A 90 -2.56 -13.38 -14.10
N VAL A 91 -2.35 -12.21 -13.49
CA VAL A 91 -2.90 -11.93 -12.15
C VAL A 91 -4.29 -11.29 -12.18
N TRP A 92 -4.72 -10.71 -13.30
CA TRP A 92 -6.00 -10.01 -13.43
C TRP A 92 -7.24 -10.87 -13.09
N PRO A 93 -7.29 -12.18 -13.41
CA PRO A 93 -8.41 -13.03 -13.03
C PRO A 93 -8.55 -13.25 -11.52
N ASP A 94 -7.47 -13.07 -10.75
CA ASP A 94 -7.50 -13.20 -9.29
C ASP A 94 -8.13 -11.93 -8.66
N PRO A 95 -9.28 -12.06 -7.95
CA PRO A 95 -9.95 -10.92 -7.35
C PRO A 95 -9.11 -10.13 -6.35
N SER A 96 -8.18 -10.78 -5.64
CA SER A 96 -7.30 -10.11 -4.67
C SER A 96 -6.30 -9.19 -5.37
N TRP A 97 -5.80 -9.57 -6.55
CA TRP A 97 -4.95 -8.71 -7.38
C TRP A 97 -5.76 -7.62 -8.07
N ARG A 98 -6.86 -7.98 -8.73
CA ARG A 98 -7.70 -7.03 -9.47
C ARG A 98 -8.19 -5.91 -8.56
N ALA A 99 -8.68 -6.22 -7.36
CA ALA A 99 -9.14 -5.20 -6.41
C ALA A 99 -8.07 -4.18 -6.00
N LEU A 100 -6.78 -4.49 -6.17
CA LEU A 100 -5.66 -3.59 -5.89
C LEU A 100 -5.16 -2.85 -7.12
N LEU A 101 -5.25 -3.47 -8.30
CA LEU A 101 -4.72 -2.97 -9.57
C LEU A 101 -5.73 -2.13 -10.35
N GLU A 102 -7.00 -2.50 -10.26
CA GLU A 102 -8.09 -1.78 -10.91
C GLU A 102 -8.09 -0.32 -10.46
N ASN A 103 -8.20 0.56 -11.45
CA ASN A 103 -8.20 2.01 -11.34
C ASN A 103 -6.88 2.65 -10.90
N LEU A 104 -5.76 1.91 -10.87
CA LEU A 104 -4.45 2.55 -10.71
C LEU A 104 -4.06 3.30 -11.97
N PHE A 105 -3.50 4.50 -11.79
CA PHE A 105 -2.92 5.28 -12.88
C PHE A 105 -1.60 4.65 -13.30
N VAL A 106 -1.51 4.26 -14.56
CA VAL A 106 -0.35 3.60 -15.15
C VAL A 106 0.13 4.36 -16.37
N VAL A 107 1.44 4.30 -16.61
CA VAL A 107 2.10 4.88 -17.80
C VAL A 107 2.90 3.81 -18.53
N PRO A 108 3.06 3.88 -19.87
CA PRO A 108 3.99 3.04 -20.60
C PRO A 108 5.42 3.19 -20.07
N ALA A 109 6.14 2.08 -19.92
CA ALA A 109 7.54 2.12 -19.48
C ALA A 109 8.47 2.85 -20.48
N GLU A 110 8.10 2.88 -21.76
CA GLU A 110 8.83 3.59 -22.81
C GLU A 110 8.46 5.09 -22.92
N GLY A 111 7.56 5.56 -22.05
CA GLY A 111 7.01 6.91 -22.09
C GLY A 111 5.75 7.02 -22.96
N GLY A 112 5.04 8.13 -22.76
CA GLY A 112 3.73 8.39 -23.37
C GLY A 112 2.66 8.69 -22.33
N ASP A 113 1.45 8.94 -22.80
CA ASP A 113 0.32 9.32 -21.95
C ASP A 113 -0.12 8.15 -21.06
N GLY A 114 -0.49 8.47 -19.81
CA GLY A 114 -1.00 7.51 -18.85
C GLY A 114 -2.52 7.41 -18.83
N GLY A 115 -3.03 6.43 -18.07
CA GLY A 115 -4.46 6.30 -17.81
C GLY A 115 -4.77 5.31 -16.69
N PHE A 116 -6.04 5.22 -16.32
CA PHE A 116 -6.51 4.31 -15.26
C PHE A 116 -6.67 2.89 -15.78
N LEU A 117 -6.03 1.92 -15.12
CA LEU A 117 -6.12 0.51 -15.46
C LEU A 117 -7.54 -0.04 -15.22
N ARG A 118 -8.33 -0.24 -16.29
CA ARG A 118 -9.72 -0.75 -16.23
C ARG A 118 -9.82 -2.23 -16.61
N GLY A 119 -8.86 -2.74 -17.37
CA GLY A 119 -8.92 -4.10 -17.89
C GLY A 119 -7.60 -4.54 -18.51
N ILE A 120 -7.45 -5.85 -18.64
CA ILE A 120 -6.45 -6.48 -19.50
C ILE A 120 -7.21 -7.30 -20.54
N GLY A 121 -7.05 -6.97 -21.82
CA GLY A 121 -7.62 -7.71 -22.93
C GLY A 121 -6.99 -9.10 -23.05
N ASP A 122 -7.66 -10.00 -23.78
CA ASP A 122 -7.20 -11.38 -24.00
C ASP A 122 -5.84 -11.45 -24.73
N ASP A 123 -5.46 -10.38 -25.43
CA ASP A 123 -4.16 -10.19 -26.10
C ASP A 123 -3.12 -9.48 -25.21
N GLY A 124 -3.44 -9.23 -23.94
CA GLY A 124 -2.58 -8.55 -22.97
C GLY A 124 -2.58 -7.02 -23.07
N ARG A 125 -3.43 -6.42 -23.93
CA ARG A 125 -3.54 -4.95 -24.02
C ARG A 125 -4.22 -4.39 -22.80
N ILE A 126 -3.73 -3.26 -22.32
CA ILE A 126 -4.29 -2.59 -21.15
C ILE A 126 -5.42 -1.67 -21.61
N ASP A 127 -6.62 -1.93 -21.12
CA ASP A 127 -7.72 -0.98 -21.18
C ASP A 127 -7.45 0.10 -20.15
N ALA A 128 -7.13 1.29 -20.64
CA ALA A 128 -7.11 2.46 -19.80
C ALA A 128 -8.11 3.49 -20.33
N GLU A 129 -8.89 4.04 -19.40
CA GLU A 129 -10.07 4.85 -19.72
C GLU A 129 -9.77 6.05 -20.60
N THR A 130 -8.58 6.63 -20.46
CA THR A 130 -8.13 7.78 -21.24
C THR A 130 -7.46 7.35 -22.56
N ALA A 131 -6.82 6.17 -22.61
CA ALA A 131 -6.18 5.61 -23.80
C ALA A 131 -5.83 4.13 -23.62
N TRP A 132 -6.04 3.30 -24.65
CA TRP A 132 -5.58 1.91 -24.64
C TRP A 132 -4.05 1.83 -24.80
N LEU A 133 -3.37 1.23 -23.83
CA LEU A 133 -1.91 1.08 -23.90
C LEU A 133 -1.56 -0.21 -24.65
N GLY A 134 -0.85 -0.07 -25.77
CA GLY A 134 -0.21 -1.16 -26.50
C GLY A 134 1.19 -1.52 -25.95
N ALA A 135 1.49 -1.13 -24.71
CA ALA A 135 2.82 -1.25 -24.13
C ALA A 135 3.08 -2.67 -23.61
N GLU A 136 4.27 -3.22 -23.88
CA GLU A 136 4.69 -4.51 -23.31
C GLU A 136 4.86 -4.44 -21.79
N ARG A 137 5.18 -3.23 -21.28
CA ARG A 137 5.43 -2.98 -19.85
C ARG A 137 4.83 -1.63 -19.46
N VAL A 138 4.27 -1.57 -18.26
CA VAL A 138 3.76 -0.33 -17.66
C VAL A 138 4.38 -0.08 -16.30
N VAL A 139 4.39 1.17 -15.89
CA VAL A 139 4.76 1.60 -14.55
C VAL A 139 3.49 2.03 -13.83
N ILE A 140 3.30 1.51 -12.62
CA ILE A 140 2.32 2.07 -11.68
C ILE A 140 2.93 3.34 -11.14
N SER A 141 2.50 4.50 -11.64
CA SER A 141 3.17 5.77 -11.34
C SER A 141 3.04 6.15 -9.88
N HIS A 142 4.15 6.43 -9.22
CA HIS A 142 4.08 7.11 -7.92
C HIS A 142 3.43 8.50 -8.15
N PRO A 143 2.52 8.98 -7.28
CA PRO A 143 1.81 10.24 -7.50
C PRO A 143 2.74 11.45 -7.66
N VAL A 144 3.92 11.45 -7.03
CA VAL A 144 4.94 12.51 -7.22
C VAL A 144 5.48 12.61 -8.66
N LEU A 145 5.31 11.55 -9.46
CA LEU A 145 5.75 11.45 -10.85
C LEU A 145 4.62 11.69 -11.85
N ILE A 146 3.39 11.90 -11.37
CA ILE A 146 2.24 12.19 -12.24
C ILE A 146 2.24 13.69 -12.51
N ASP A 147 2.40 14.04 -13.78
CA ASP A 147 2.20 15.40 -14.26
C ASP A 147 0.73 15.79 -14.10
N ASP A 148 0.47 17.03 -13.69
CA ASP A 148 -0.88 17.55 -13.41
C ASP A 148 -1.71 16.61 -12.50
N LEU A 149 -1.08 16.10 -11.43
CA LEU A 149 -1.70 15.18 -10.46
C LEU A 149 -3.08 15.64 -9.95
N ASP A 150 -3.27 16.94 -9.78
CA ASP A 150 -4.55 17.48 -9.29
C ASP A 150 -5.66 17.34 -10.34
N ASP A 151 -5.36 17.52 -11.62
CA ASP A 151 -6.30 17.26 -12.73
C ASP A 151 -6.63 15.77 -12.82
N VAL A 152 -5.63 14.89 -12.64
CA VAL A 152 -5.83 13.43 -12.60
C VAL A 152 -6.72 13.03 -11.40
N ARG A 153 -6.56 13.68 -10.25
CA ARG A 153 -7.40 13.47 -9.06
C ARG A 153 -8.83 13.95 -9.28
N GLU A 154 -9.01 15.13 -9.86
CA GLU A 154 -10.32 15.66 -10.21
C GLU A 154 -11.05 14.71 -11.17
N PHE A 155 -10.37 14.26 -12.22
CA PHE A 155 -10.93 13.30 -13.17
C PHE A 155 -11.28 11.96 -12.50
N ALA A 156 -10.44 11.46 -11.58
CA ALA A 156 -10.76 10.26 -10.81
C ALA A 156 -12.03 10.42 -9.95
N LEU A 157 -12.22 11.59 -9.33
CA LEU A 157 -13.41 11.90 -8.54
C LEU A 157 -14.66 11.96 -9.41
N GLU A 158 -14.59 12.61 -10.57
CA GLU A 158 -15.72 12.69 -11.52
C GLU A 158 -16.18 11.30 -12.00
N LEU A 159 -15.22 10.39 -12.20
CA LEU A 159 -15.48 9.01 -12.63
C LEU A 159 -15.87 8.06 -11.49
N GLY A 160 -15.88 8.54 -10.24
CA GLY A 160 -16.14 7.70 -9.07
C GLY A 160 -15.11 6.59 -8.89
N ILE A 161 -13.85 6.85 -9.25
CA ILE A 161 -12.76 5.89 -9.14
C ILE A 161 -12.42 5.64 -7.67
N GLU A 162 -12.46 4.37 -7.29
CA GLU A 162 -11.93 3.87 -6.03
C GLU A 162 -10.68 3.03 -6.29
N GLN A 163 -9.59 3.31 -5.55
CA GLN A 163 -8.32 2.57 -5.68
C GLN A 163 -8.10 1.66 -4.48
N GLY A 164 -7.71 0.41 -4.74
CA GLY A 164 -7.39 -0.55 -3.66
C GLY A 164 -6.11 -0.22 -2.89
N VAL A 165 -5.23 0.60 -3.47
CA VAL A 165 -4.08 1.21 -2.80
C VAL A 165 -4.18 2.74 -2.88
N PRO A 166 -3.70 3.49 -1.87
CA PRO A 166 -3.78 4.94 -1.86
C PRO A 166 -2.71 5.54 -2.78
N GLN A 167 -2.90 5.45 -4.10
CA GLN A 167 -2.00 6.04 -5.08
C GLN A 167 -2.32 7.53 -5.25
N LEU A 168 -3.52 7.89 -5.71
CA LEU A 168 -3.88 9.30 -5.93
C LEU A 168 -4.08 10.07 -4.63
N THR A 169 -4.65 9.43 -3.60
CA THR A 169 -4.87 10.04 -2.28
C THR A 169 -3.62 10.09 -1.41
N ARG A 170 -2.49 9.55 -1.89
CA ARG A 170 -1.23 9.63 -1.18
C ARG A 170 -0.79 11.09 -1.05
N GLU A 171 -0.30 11.42 0.13
CA GLU A 171 0.40 12.69 0.34
C GLU A 171 1.70 12.73 -0.46
N VAL A 172 1.98 13.87 -1.08
CA VAL A 172 3.13 14.08 -1.96
C VAL A 172 3.96 15.23 -1.43
N HIS A 173 5.25 14.97 -1.21
CA HIS A 173 6.21 16.02 -0.86
C HIS A 173 7.20 16.18 -2.01
N ARG A 174 7.17 17.33 -2.67
CA ARG A 174 8.11 17.64 -3.74
C ARG A 174 9.45 18.07 -3.15
N LYS A 175 10.53 17.58 -3.74
CA LYS A 175 11.89 17.96 -3.35
C LYS A 175 12.13 19.45 -3.64
N PRO A 176 12.55 20.25 -2.65
CA PRO A 176 12.89 21.66 -2.87
C PRO A 176 14.02 21.82 -3.90
N GLY A 177 13.91 22.86 -4.73
CA GLY A 177 15.02 23.31 -5.58
C GLY A 177 16.12 23.97 -4.74
N GLY A 178 17.34 24.03 -5.28
CA GLY A 178 18.43 24.82 -4.68
C GLY A 178 19.04 24.27 -3.39
N LEU A 179 18.88 22.97 -3.10
CA LEU A 179 19.54 22.33 -1.96
C LEU A 179 21.07 22.48 -2.06
N ALA A 180 21.70 22.87 -0.95
CA ALA A 180 23.14 22.97 -0.82
C ALA A 180 23.83 21.64 -1.18
N ALA A 181 25.02 21.70 -1.78
CA ALA A 181 25.73 20.52 -2.27
C ALA A 181 26.12 19.54 -1.14
N GLU A 182 26.35 20.10 0.04
CA GLU A 182 26.75 19.44 1.28
C GLU A 182 25.57 19.02 2.16
N ALA A 183 24.33 19.40 1.82
CA ALA A 183 23.16 19.03 2.60
C ALA A 183 22.96 17.51 2.55
N ARG A 184 22.81 16.88 3.73
CA ARG A 184 22.68 15.41 3.88
C ARG A 184 21.50 14.97 4.75
N ARG A 185 20.78 15.92 5.34
CA ARG A 185 19.73 15.65 6.32
C ARG A 185 18.63 16.71 6.28
N VAL A 186 17.41 16.29 6.62
CA VAL A 186 16.27 17.16 6.89
C VAL A 186 16.06 17.17 8.41
N ALA A 187 16.20 18.34 9.01
CA ALA A 187 16.13 18.54 10.46
C ALA A 187 14.74 19.02 10.93
N ASP A 188 13.82 19.32 10.01
CA ASP A 188 12.49 19.88 10.30
C ASP A 188 11.63 19.00 11.20
N TYR A 189 11.98 17.72 11.29
CA TYR A 189 11.32 16.70 12.10
C TYR A 189 12.16 16.24 13.30
N ALA A 190 13.25 16.94 13.63
CA ALA A 190 14.07 16.63 14.80
C ALA A 190 13.41 17.13 16.10
N ASP A 191 13.89 16.61 17.23
CA ASP A 191 13.54 17.04 18.59
C ASP A 191 12.06 16.87 18.97
N GLY A 192 11.32 16.04 18.23
CA GLY A 192 9.95 15.68 18.56
C GLY A 192 9.90 14.73 19.75
N GLU A 193 9.31 15.17 20.85
CA GLU A 193 9.20 14.40 22.09
C GLU A 193 8.04 13.40 22.03
N PHE A 194 8.29 12.17 22.49
CA PHE A 194 7.26 11.19 22.81
C PHE A 194 7.43 10.76 24.26
N GLU A 195 6.31 10.65 24.99
CA GLU A 195 6.30 10.14 26.37
C GLU A 195 6.91 8.74 26.47
N ALA A 196 6.72 7.92 25.44
CA ALA A 196 7.28 6.57 25.36
C ALA A 196 7.68 6.18 23.92
N LEU A 197 8.85 5.60 23.72
CA LEU A 197 9.36 5.13 22.41
C LEU A 197 8.38 4.22 21.65
N ARG A 198 7.58 3.42 22.38
CA ARG A 198 6.55 2.55 21.80
C ARG A 198 5.51 3.32 20.99
N GLU A 199 5.29 4.60 21.27
CA GLU A 199 4.33 5.44 20.55
C GLU A 199 4.84 5.80 19.17
N ALA A 200 6.09 6.28 19.08
CA ALA A 200 6.76 6.53 17.81
C ALA A 200 6.91 5.23 16.99
N THR A 201 7.32 4.14 17.64
CA THR A 201 7.44 2.81 17.03
C THR A 201 6.08 2.33 16.48
N GLY A 202 5.02 2.44 17.29
CA GLY A 202 3.67 2.04 16.89
C GLY A 202 3.14 2.88 15.74
N ARG A 203 3.47 4.18 15.67
CA ARG A 203 3.13 5.05 14.53
C ARG A 203 3.86 4.62 13.26
N ALA A 204 5.16 4.38 13.33
CA ALA A 204 5.93 3.87 12.20
C ALA A 204 5.32 2.56 11.66
N GLN A 205 5.00 1.60 12.53
CA GLN A 205 4.41 0.32 12.15
C GLN A 205 3.00 0.46 11.55
N ARG A 206 2.13 1.30 12.14
CA ARG A 206 0.80 1.58 11.57
C ARG A 206 0.89 2.26 10.21
N GLY A 207 1.93 3.06 9.98
CA GLY A 207 2.25 3.67 8.69
C GLY A 207 2.87 2.70 7.66
N GLY A 208 3.09 1.44 8.03
CA GLY A 208 3.71 0.43 7.16
C GLY A 208 5.24 0.46 7.10
N PHE A 209 5.88 1.25 7.96
CA PHE A 209 7.33 1.39 8.01
C PHE A 209 7.96 0.35 8.95
N ALA A 210 9.11 -0.19 8.55
CA ALA A 210 9.89 -1.04 9.43
C ALA A 210 10.69 -0.18 10.41
N VAL A 211 11.02 -0.73 11.58
CA VAL A 211 11.92 -0.09 12.56
C VAL A 211 13.19 -0.93 12.70
N ARG A 212 14.36 -0.32 12.54
CA ARG A 212 15.68 -0.97 12.59
C ARG A 212 16.70 -0.07 13.27
N GLY A 213 17.34 -0.54 14.34
CA GLY A 213 18.43 0.19 14.99
C GLY A 213 18.06 1.61 15.43
N GLY A 214 16.81 1.81 15.88
CA GLY A 214 16.29 3.12 16.28
C GLY A 214 15.81 4.02 15.14
N TYR A 215 15.83 3.54 13.90
CA TYR A 215 15.29 4.24 12.74
C TYR A 215 13.98 3.64 12.26
N ALA A 216 12.98 4.48 11.98
CA ALA A 216 11.93 4.14 11.02
C ALA A 216 12.54 4.16 9.61
N VAL A 217 12.22 3.16 8.79
CA VAL A 217 12.79 3.01 7.45
C VAL A 217 11.74 2.89 6.36
N CYS A 218 11.95 3.62 5.26
CA CYS A 218 11.18 3.52 4.03
C CYS A 218 12.14 3.26 2.86
N ARG A 219 11.80 2.32 1.98
CA ARG A 219 12.59 1.99 0.79
C ARG A 219 11.82 2.43 -0.45
N ALA A 220 12.54 3.06 -1.36
CA ALA A 220 12.06 3.40 -2.70
C ALA A 220 13.14 3.06 -3.73
N VAL A 221 12.76 3.08 -5.01
CA VAL A 221 13.71 2.99 -6.12
C VAL A 221 13.52 4.23 -6.98
N ASP A 222 14.59 4.99 -7.14
CA ASP A 222 14.63 6.14 -8.04
C ASP A 222 15.66 5.89 -9.14
N ALA A 223 15.25 6.02 -10.40
CA ALA A 223 16.10 5.78 -11.57
C ALA A 223 16.87 4.44 -11.50
N GLY A 224 16.20 3.38 -11.04
CA GLY A 224 16.79 2.04 -10.89
C GLY A 224 17.71 1.86 -9.67
N ARG A 225 17.91 2.90 -8.84
CA ARG A 225 18.75 2.84 -7.64
C ARG A 225 17.89 2.67 -6.40
N SER A 226 18.19 1.65 -5.58
CA SER A 226 17.54 1.50 -4.28
C SER A 226 18.07 2.56 -3.32
N VAL A 227 17.13 3.30 -2.74
CA VAL A 227 17.39 4.33 -1.73
C VAL A 227 16.55 4.02 -0.50
N GLN A 228 17.13 4.22 0.67
CA GLN A 228 16.43 4.05 1.95
C GLN A 228 16.42 5.36 2.72
N ALA A 229 15.23 5.88 2.97
CA ALA A 229 15.02 6.92 3.98
C ALA A 229 15.10 6.30 5.37
N ARG A 230 15.82 6.96 6.29
CA ARG A 230 15.98 6.58 7.69
C ARG A 230 15.65 7.79 8.55
N TYR A 231 14.67 7.63 9.43
CA TYR A 231 14.24 8.68 10.35
C TYR A 231 14.46 8.20 11.79
N TRP A 232 15.28 8.91 12.55
CA TRP A 232 15.61 8.51 13.92
C TRP A 232 14.39 8.71 14.83
N ILE A 233 14.02 7.67 15.56
CA ILE A 233 12.91 7.68 16.52
C ILE A 233 13.32 7.26 17.94
N GLY A 234 14.57 6.85 18.15
CA GLY A 234 15.11 6.46 19.45
C GLY A 234 15.42 4.96 19.56
N SER A 235 16.31 4.59 20.50
CA SER A 235 16.82 3.22 20.67
C SER A 235 16.74 2.67 22.10
N ASP A 236 16.10 3.41 23.01
CA ASP A 236 15.91 3.01 24.41
C ASP A 236 14.84 1.93 24.59
N ALA A 237 14.51 1.58 25.83
CA ALA A 237 13.42 0.65 26.11
C ALA A 237 12.04 1.29 25.79
N PRO A 238 11.02 0.49 25.41
CA PRO A 238 9.77 1.00 24.82
C PRO A 238 8.97 1.99 25.68
N GLU A 239 9.12 1.93 27.01
CA GLU A 239 8.46 2.79 27.99
C GLU A 239 9.19 4.11 28.28
N TYR A 240 10.42 4.27 27.79
CA TYR A 240 11.21 5.47 28.03
C TYR A 240 10.85 6.56 27.03
N ARG A 241 10.92 7.80 27.50
CA ARG A 241 10.80 9.01 26.70
C ARG A 241 11.77 8.97 25.52
N ALA A 242 11.31 9.41 24.34
CA ALA A 242 12.08 9.38 23.11
C ALA A 242 12.05 10.72 22.39
N PHE A 243 13.12 10.99 21.64
CA PHE A 243 13.27 12.17 20.79
C PHE A 243 13.51 11.73 19.36
N THR A 244 12.76 12.33 18.44
CA THR A 244 13.06 12.17 17.02
C THR A 244 14.34 12.91 16.67
N GLY A 245 15.02 12.43 15.62
CA GLY A 245 16.22 13.06 15.10
C GLY A 245 16.09 13.39 13.63
N ASP A 246 17.22 13.56 12.95
CA ASP A 246 17.23 13.90 11.54
C ASP A 246 16.65 12.79 10.64
N LEU A 247 16.02 13.21 9.54
CA LEU A 247 15.72 12.36 8.40
C LEU A 247 16.91 12.36 7.43
N VAL A 248 17.41 11.18 7.10
CA VAL A 248 18.55 10.97 6.19
C VAL A 248 18.22 9.91 5.14
N TRP A 249 19.01 9.87 4.06
CA TRP A 249 18.91 8.84 3.03
C TRP A 249 20.24 8.12 2.85
N VAL A 250 20.17 6.82 2.59
CA VAL A 250 21.33 5.98 2.29
C VAL A 250 21.12 5.19 1.00
N ASP A 251 22.23 4.83 0.36
CA ASP A 251 22.25 3.92 -0.78
C ASP A 251 22.11 2.44 -0.37
N ALA A 252 22.21 1.54 -1.36
CA ALA A 252 22.14 0.09 -1.14
C ALA A 252 23.29 -0.48 -0.28
N ASP A 253 24.44 0.20 -0.24
CA ASP A 253 25.60 -0.14 0.58
C ASP A 253 25.58 0.58 1.95
N GLU A 254 24.43 1.17 2.30
CA GLU A 254 24.19 1.95 3.51
C GLU A 254 25.05 3.21 3.66
N ARG A 255 25.59 3.74 2.56
CA ARG A 255 26.35 5.00 2.58
C ARG A 255 25.40 6.20 2.55
N PRO A 256 25.64 7.24 3.38
CA PRO A 256 24.83 8.47 3.36
C PRO A 256 24.85 9.16 1.99
N LEU A 257 23.67 9.52 1.51
CA LEU A 257 23.48 10.25 0.26
C LEU A 257 23.37 11.76 0.50
N PRO A 258 24.01 12.60 -0.34
CA PRO A 258 23.67 14.02 -0.42
C PRO A 258 22.19 14.19 -0.81
N LEU A 259 21.49 15.16 -0.21
CA LEU A 259 20.07 15.37 -0.47
C LEU A 259 19.79 15.63 -1.95
N ARG A 260 20.71 16.29 -2.66
CA ARG A 260 20.62 16.54 -4.11
C ARG A 260 20.56 15.25 -4.95
N GLU A 261 21.06 14.13 -4.44
CA GLU A 261 21.12 12.85 -5.15
C GLU A 261 19.92 11.95 -4.86
N VAL A 262 19.10 12.30 -3.86
CA VAL A 262 17.83 11.65 -3.53
C VAL A 262 16.81 11.96 -4.64
N GLY A 263 16.22 10.92 -5.23
CA GLY A 263 15.20 11.09 -6.26
C GLY A 263 13.82 11.47 -5.68
N PRO A 264 12.85 11.80 -6.55
CA PRO A 264 11.57 12.34 -6.13
C PRO A 264 10.73 11.34 -5.33
N VAL A 265 10.79 10.03 -5.63
CA VAL A 265 10.00 9.02 -4.90
C VAL A 265 10.56 8.82 -3.50
N ALA A 266 11.88 8.58 -3.39
CA ALA A 266 12.52 8.40 -2.09
C ALA A 266 12.41 9.65 -1.21
N TRP A 267 12.46 10.84 -1.81
CA TRP A 267 12.24 12.10 -1.09
C TRP A 267 10.82 12.15 -0.54
N SER A 268 9.81 12.05 -1.41
CA SER A 268 8.40 12.16 -1.03
C SER A 268 8.05 11.16 0.08
N GLU A 269 8.50 9.92 -0.06
CA GLU A 269 8.19 8.86 0.90
C GLU A 269 8.95 8.96 2.22
N GLY A 270 10.19 9.45 2.18
CA GLY A 270 10.96 9.72 3.39
C GLY A 270 10.33 10.85 4.21
N VAL A 271 9.94 11.95 3.55
CA VAL A 271 9.30 13.09 4.19
C VAL A 271 7.92 12.70 4.74
N ARG A 272 7.09 12.01 3.95
CA ARG A 272 5.78 11.49 4.40
C ARG A 272 5.90 10.58 5.63
N MET A 273 6.94 9.73 5.67
CA MET A 273 7.23 8.90 6.84
C MET A 273 7.57 9.73 8.06
N ALA A 274 8.49 10.69 7.93
CA ALA A 274 8.92 11.54 9.03
C ALA A 274 7.76 12.38 9.58
N GLU A 275 6.99 13.01 8.70
CA GLU A 275 5.84 13.85 9.05
C GLU A 275 4.72 13.08 9.75
N MET A 276 4.35 11.89 9.23
CA MET A 276 3.35 11.02 9.84
C MET A 276 3.73 10.60 11.26
N ILE A 277 5.01 10.30 11.48
CA ILE A 277 5.51 9.95 12.81
C ILE A 277 5.55 11.20 13.68
N TYR A 278 6.21 12.28 13.24
CA TYR A 278 6.45 13.52 13.97
C TYR A 278 5.17 14.24 14.42
N THR A 279 4.11 14.19 13.62
CA THR A 279 2.77 14.71 14.00
C THR A 279 2.26 14.10 15.30
N GLY A 280 2.77 12.93 15.66
CA GLY A 280 2.42 12.21 16.87
C GLY A 280 3.10 12.60 18.17
N ARG A 281 4.08 13.49 18.11
CA ARG A 281 4.83 13.98 19.27
C ARG A 281 3.91 14.69 20.27
N THR A 282 4.34 14.78 21.53
CA THR A 282 3.71 15.63 22.53
C THR A 282 3.70 17.08 22.02
N ALA A 283 2.53 17.72 22.03
CA ALA A 283 2.46 19.15 21.69
C ALA A 283 3.23 19.93 22.75
N ALA A 284 4.13 20.82 22.33
CA ALA A 284 4.67 21.81 23.24
C ALA A 284 3.48 22.66 23.73
N GLU A 285 3.31 22.79 25.04
CA GLU A 285 2.47 23.86 25.57
C GLU A 285 3.08 25.16 25.07
N GLU A 286 2.32 25.95 24.30
CA GLU A 286 2.74 27.29 23.94
C GLU A 286 2.88 28.07 25.25
N ASP A 287 4.13 28.31 25.67
CA ASP A 287 4.44 29.26 26.73
C ASP A 287 3.84 30.61 26.32
N GLN A 288 2.69 30.94 26.91
CA GLN A 288 2.10 32.27 26.85
C GLN A 288 3.06 33.23 27.57
N ALA A 289 3.94 33.87 26.80
CA ALA A 289 4.74 35.02 27.21
C ALA A 289 3.94 36.32 27.03
#